data_AF-A0A957GBM2-F1
#
_entry.id   AF-A0A957GBM2-F1
#
_cell.length_a   1.000
_cell.length_b   1.000
_cell.length_c   1.000
_cell.angle_alpha   90.00
_cell.angle_beta   90.00
_cell.angle_gamma   90.00
#
_symmetry.space_group_name_H-M   'P 1'
#
loop_
_entity.id
_entity.type
_entity.pdbx_description
1 polymer ?
#
loop_
_entity_poly.entity_id
_entity_poly.type
_entity_poly.pdbx_seq_one_letter_code
_entity_poly.pdbx_strand_id
1 'polypeptide(L)'
;MRQQLKRQRGLLLLVALVALVILACGGSDEAGAPPSNATVVEVVANSSLTPWLTGAISSFNESKTETPAGNPIFVTLTSLDAGQAVVELGSGLAPAIWLPDHEVWTGVLADQGNANYQGDCVSVAQSPLVIAMWQPAAEALGWPGRALGWLDVGSLAADPTAWAYYSGGQFGDVLRLGHTHPGLSGTGTSTLLALVQAAESTSQAVSTSDIEQPIVQASVGAFESAVSWFSSSTADLAQTMRARGTSFLGAAVMYESDVVQYGAGDPPLVPIYPFEGTFMATHPACLNQAAEGEVQAGARLFRDYLLGDEAQQMALAAGLRPVNDNVPAGAPLDASRGVDLSQPAILFDSPSVDTVYAVQDLWQSARKDVNLVMVVDVSGSMRGGKIDS
;
A
#
# COMPACT_ATOMS: atom_id res chain seq x y z
N MET A 1 -10.78 6.27 -54.32
CA MET A 1 -11.32 5.35 -53.29
C MET A 1 -10.42 4.13 -53.00
N ARG A 2 -9.89 3.40 -54.00
CA ARG A 2 -9.02 2.21 -53.76
C ARG A 2 -7.63 2.49 -53.15
N GLN A 3 -7.07 3.69 -53.28
CA GLN A 3 -5.76 4.06 -52.68
C GLN A 3 -5.84 4.43 -51.18
N GLN A 4 -6.99 4.90 -50.69
CA GLN A 4 -7.17 5.24 -49.28
C GLN A 4 -7.28 3.98 -48.39
N LEU A 5 -7.88 2.89 -48.89
CA LEU A 5 -7.97 1.62 -48.13
C LEU A 5 -6.62 0.92 -47.94
N LYS A 6 -5.64 1.08 -48.84
CA LYS A 6 -4.30 0.51 -48.65
C LYS A 6 -3.47 1.26 -47.59
N ARG A 7 -3.68 2.57 -47.44
CA ARG A 7 -3.01 3.39 -46.42
C ARG A 7 -3.54 3.11 -45.00
N GLN A 8 -4.83 2.83 -44.88
CA GLN A 8 -5.44 2.46 -43.59
C GLN A 8 -5.02 1.07 -43.09
N ARG A 9 -4.81 0.09 -43.99
CA ARG A 9 -4.29 -1.23 -43.60
C ARG A 9 -2.84 -1.20 -43.11
N GLY A 10 -2.00 -0.33 -43.66
CA GLY A 10 -0.63 -0.12 -43.16
C GLY A 10 -0.59 0.59 -41.81
N LEU A 11 -1.52 1.52 -41.57
CA LEU A 11 -1.62 2.25 -40.29
C LEU A 11 -2.17 1.37 -39.16
N LEU A 12 -3.14 0.49 -39.45
CA LEU A 12 -3.66 -0.48 -38.48
C LEU A 12 -2.63 -1.54 -38.06
N LEU A 13 -1.75 -1.96 -38.98
CA LEU A 13 -0.63 -2.87 -38.67
C LEU A 13 0.47 -2.18 -37.84
N LEU A 14 0.68 -0.87 -37.99
CA LEU A 14 1.66 -0.13 -37.19
C LEU A 14 1.16 0.19 -35.78
N VAL A 15 -0.15 0.45 -35.61
CA VAL A 15 -0.76 0.67 -34.28
C VAL A 15 -0.81 -0.64 -33.48
N ALA A 16 -1.04 -1.78 -34.13
CA ALA A 16 -0.95 -3.09 -33.46
C ALA A 16 0.49 -3.45 -33.02
N LEU A 17 1.52 -3.00 -33.74
CA LEU A 17 2.92 -3.25 -33.36
C LEU A 17 3.43 -2.26 -32.28
N VAL A 18 2.88 -1.06 -32.20
CA VAL A 18 3.23 -0.08 -31.15
C VAL A 18 2.46 -0.37 -29.84
N ALA A 19 1.25 -0.91 -29.91
CA ALA A 19 0.54 -1.40 -28.72
C ALA A 19 1.24 -2.60 -28.06
N LEU A 20 2.03 -3.37 -28.81
CA LEU A 20 2.83 -4.49 -28.27
C LEU A 20 4.12 -4.04 -27.56
N VAL A 21 4.55 -2.78 -27.71
CA VAL A 21 5.83 -2.28 -27.14
C VAL A 21 5.61 -1.43 -25.89
N ILE A 22 4.37 -1.01 -25.59
CA ILE A 22 4.07 -0.19 -24.39
C ILE A 22 3.73 -1.07 -23.16
N LEU A 23 3.58 -2.39 -23.32
CA LEU A 23 3.54 -3.34 -22.18
C LEU A 23 4.94 -3.69 -21.62
N ALA A 24 6.03 -3.15 -22.18
CA ALA A 24 7.40 -3.56 -21.84
C ALA A 24 8.21 -2.52 -21.05
N CYS A 25 7.58 -1.46 -20.53
CA CYS A 25 8.25 -0.45 -19.70
C CYS A 25 7.49 -0.23 -18.38
N GLY A 26 7.24 -1.32 -17.64
CA GLY A 26 7.14 -1.31 -16.19
C GLY A 26 8.22 -2.26 -15.71
N GLY A 27 9.17 -1.79 -14.90
CA GLY A 27 10.34 -2.56 -14.51
C GLY A 27 9.95 -3.88 -13.85
N SER A 28 10.11 -4.98 -14.60
CA SER A 28 10.11 -6.32 -14.06
C SER A 28 11.56 -6.70 -13.76
N ASP A 29 11.92 -6.62 -12.48
CA ASP A 29 13.12 -7.27 -11.98
C ASP A 29 13.05 -8.78 -12.29
N GLU A 30 14.23 -9.35 -12.53
CA GLU A 30 14.51 -10.58 -13.30
C GLU A 30 13.81 -11.86 -12.81
N ALA A 31 12.54 -12.05 -13.12
CA ALA A 31 11.95 -13.38 -13.25
C ALA A 31 12.15 -13.84 -14.70
N GLY A 32 12.94 -14.92 -14.92
CA GLY A 32 13.18 -15.47 -16.26
C GLY A 32 11.87 -15.76 -17.01
N ALA A 33 11.88 -15.77 -18.35
CA ALA A 33 10.65 -16.02 -19.12
C ALA A 33 10.00 -17.37 -18.74
N PRO A 34 8.65 -17.44 -18.62
CA PRO A 34 7.97 -18.67 -18.25
C PRO A 34 8.29 -19.80 -19.25
N PRO A 35 8.52 -21.04 -18.78
CA PRO A 35 8.65 -22.19 -19.67
C PRO A 35 7.45 -22.32 -20.60
N SER A 36 7.66 -22.82 -21.83
CA SER A 36 6.61 -22.88 -22.85
C SER A 36 5.42 -23.80 -22.50
N ASN A 37 5.60 -24.71 -21.53
CA ASN A 37 4.56 -25.60 -21.01
C ASN A 37 4.10 -25.21 -19.60
N ALA A 38 4.51 -24.05 -19.08
CA ALA A 38 4.16 -23.64 -17.73
C ALA A 38 2.72 -23.16 -17.62
N THR A 39 2.11 -23.48 -16.49
CA THR A 39 0.88 -22.82 -16.05
C THR A 39 1.26 -21.54 -15.34
N VAL A 40 0.93 -20.40 -15.96
CA VAL A 40 1.25 -19.08 -15.40
C VAL A 40 0.22 -18.71 -14.35
N VAL A 41 0.69 -18.37 -13.15
CA VAL A 41 -0.11 -17.89 -12.02
C VAL A 41 0.25 -16.43 -11.81
N GLU A 42 -0.62 -15.54 -12.27
CA GLU A 42 -0.45 -14.10 -12.10
C GLU A 42 -0.87 -13.69 -10.69
N VAL A 43 -0.02 -12.94 -10.00
CA VAL A 43 -0.25 -12.41 -8.65
C VAL A 43 -0.26 -10.90 -8.69
N VAL A 44 -1.32 -10.28 -8.16
CA VAL A 44 -1.35 -8.86 -7.83
C VAL A 44 -1.23 -8.71 -6.33
N ALA A 45 -0.30 -7.90 -5.85
CA ALA A 45 -0.07 -7.73 -4.42
C ALA A 45 0.16 -6.28 -4.02
N ASN A 46 -0.19 -5.96 -2.77
CA ASN A 46 0.17 -4.70 -2.13
C ASN A 46 1.71 -4.49 -2.18
N SER A 47 2.11 -3.25 -2.42
CA SER A 47 3.52 -2.86 -2.62
C SER A 47 4.44 -3.20 -1.45
N SER A 48 3.95 -3.16 -0.20
CA SER A 48 4.70 -3.55 1.01
C SER A 48 5.09 -5.03 1.04
N LEU A 49 4.46 -5.88 0.22
CA LEU A 49 4.82 -7.29 0.11
C LEU A 49 5.93 -7.56 -0.90
N THR A 50 6.29 -6.59 -1.75
CA THR A 50 7.28 -6.76 -2.83
C THR A 50 8.63 -7.29 -2.32
N PRO A 51 9.23 -6.76 -1.23
CA PRO A 51 10.52 -7.27 -0.73
C PRO A 51 10.49 -8.75 -0.36
N TRP A 52 9.33 -9.25 0.09
CA TRP A 52 9.12 -10.65 0.41
C TRP A 52 8.79 -11.49 -0.83
N LEU A 53 7.78 -11.06 -1.60
CA LEU A 53 7.22 -11.84 -2.70
C LEU A 53 8.20 -12.02 -3.86
N THR A 54 9.10 -11.06 -4.11
CA THR A 54 10.14 -11.24 -5.15
C THR A 54 11.02 -12.45 -4.85
N GLY A 55 11.48 -12.60 -3.61
CA GLY A 55 12.30 -13.75 -3.18
C GLY A 55 11.51 -15.05 -3.13
N ALA A 56 10.31 -15.01 -2.55
CA ALA A 56 9.43 -16.17 -2.43
C ALA A 56 9.03 -16.73 -3.81
N ILE A 57 8.69 -15.85 -4.76
CA ILE A 57 8.33 -16.25 -6.13
C ILE A 57 9.54 -16.83 -6.87
N SER A 58 10.73 -16.25 -6.70
CA SER A 58 11.96 -16.80 -7.28
C SER A 58 12.20 -18.23 -6.80
N SER A 59 12.18 -18.45 -5.48
CA SER A 59 12.38 -19.79 -4.89
C SER A 59 11.29 -20.78 -5.32
N PHE A 60 10.02 -20.35 -5.34
CA PHE A 60 8.92 -21.19 -5.81
C PHE A 60 9.09 -21.60 -7.28
N ASN A 61 9.45 -20.66 -8.16
CA ASN A 61 9.66 -20.94 -9.57
C ASN A 61 10.89 -21.85 -9.81
N GLU A 62 11.95 -21.69 -9.01
CA GLU A 62 13.13 -22.56 -9.04
C GLU A 62 12.84 -24.00 -8.57
N SER A 63 11.90 -24.17 -7.63
CA SER A 63 11.48 -25.49 -7.14
C SER A 63 10.83 -26.36 -8.22
N LYS A 64 10.35 -25.74 -9.32
CA LYS A 64 9.61 -26.39 -10.42
C LYS A 64 8.43 -27.21 -9.91
N THR A 65 7.72 -26.70 -8.91
CA THR A 65 6.49 -27.31 -8.42
C THR A 65 5.51 -27.49 -9.59
N GLU A 66 4.98 -28.70 -9.73
CA GLU A 66 4.05 -29.05 -10.79
C GLU A 66 2.61 -29.05 -10.29
N THR A 67 1.69 -28.71 -11.20
CA THR A 67 0.26 -28.94 -11.00
C THR A 67 -0.04 -30.46 -10.94
N PRO A 68 -1.26 -30.86 -10.52
CA PRO A 68 -1.66 -32.27 -10.56
C PRO A 68 -1.59 -32.92 -11.95
N ALA A 69 -1.66 -32.14 -13.03
CA ALA A 69 -1.49 -32.65 -14.40
C ALA A 69 -0.03 -32.69 -14.88
N GLY A 70 0.94 -32.33 -14.03
CA GLY A 70 2.38 -32.39 -14.34
C GLY A 70 2.92 -31.19 -15.11
N ASN A 71 2.20 -30.06 -15.14
CA ASN A 71 2.71 -28.83 -15.75
C ASN A 71 3.47 -28.01 -14.70
N PRO A 72 4.67 -27.49 -14.99
CA PRO A 72 5.36 -26.63 -14.05
C PRO A 72 4.55 -25.35 -13.82
N ILE A 73 4.46 -24.91 -12.58
CA ILE A 73 3.83 -23.64 -12.22
C ILE A 73 4.88 -22.54 -12.36
N PHE A 74 4.49 -21.40 -12.94
CA PHE A 74 5.33 -20.22 -13.02
C PHE A 74 4.56 -19.00 -12.52
N VAL A 75 5.01 -18.41 -11.43
CA VAL A 75 4.35 -17.30 -10.75
C VAL A 75 4.95 -15.98 -11.21
N THR A 76 4.10 -14.99 -11.50
CA THR A 76 4.50 -13.61 -11.82
C THR A 76 3.89 -12.63 -10.83
N LEU A 77 4.56 -11.50 -10.60
CA LEU A 77 4.14 -10.48 -9.65
C LEU A 77 3.87 -9.14 -10.34
N THR A 78 2.72 -8.55 -10.02
CA THR A 78 2.40 -7.15 -10.30
C THR A 78 2.11 -6.44 -8.97
N SER A 79 2.86 -5.38 -8.66
CA SER A 79 2.65 -4.60 -7.44
C SER A 79 1.62 -3.51 -7.67
N LEU A 80 0.46 -3.60 -7.00
CA LEU A 80 -0.60 -2.59 -7.02
C LEU A 80 -1.18 -2.40 -5.61
N ASP A 81 -1.24 -1.14 -5.18
CA ASP A 81 -1.97 -0.75 -3.98
C ASP A 81 -3.49 -0.94 -4.17
N ALA A 82 -4.21 -1.21 -3.09
CA ALA A 82 -5.55 -1.82 -3.19
C ALA A 82 -6.59 -0.99 -3.96
N GLY A 83 -6.59 0.35 -3.81
CA GLY A 83 -7.48 1.23 -4.58
C GLY A 83 -7.15 1.23 -6.08
N GLN A 84 -5.85 1.23 -6.43
CA GLN A 84 -5.41 1.07 -7.82
C GLN A 84 -5.75 -0.33 -8.37
N ALA A 85 -5.53 -1.39 -7.57
CA ALA A 85 -5.87 -2.76 -7.94
C ALA A 85 -7.36 -2.89 -8.27
N VAL A 86 -8.25 -2.26 -7.49
CA VAL A 86 -9.70 -2.25 -7.80
C VAL A 86 -9.96 -1.69 -9.21
N VAL A 87 -9.32 -0.59 -9.61
CA VAL A 87 -9.48 0.01 -10.94
C VAL A 87 -8.98 -0.93 -12.04
N GLU A 88 -7.78 -1.49 -11.88
CA GLU A 88 -7.19 -2.38 -12.88
C GLU A 88 -8.00 -3.68 -13.02
N LEU A 89 -8.43 -4.27 -11.89
CA LEU A 89 -9.23 -5.50 -11.86
C LEU A 89 -10.65 -5.28 -12.40
N GLY A 90 -11.22 -4.10 -12.19
CA GLY A 90 -12.49 -3.69 -12.79
C GLY A 90 -12.40 -3.44 -14.30
N SER A 91 -11.21 -3.12 -14.81
CA SER A 91 -10.98 -2.82 -16.23
C SER A 91 -10.48 -4.00 -17.07
N GLY A 92 -10.24 -5.16 -16.45
CA GLY A 92 -9.99 -6.43 -17.14
C GLY A 92 -8.76 -7.20 -16.64
N LEU A 93 -7.96 -6.64 -15.74
CA LEU A 93 -6.88 -7.39 -15.08
C LEU A 93 -7.49 -8.52 -14.22
N ALA A 94 -7.04 -9.76 -14.41
CA ALA A 94 -7.66 -10.92 -13.77
C ALA A 94 -6.61 -11.90 -13.22
N PRO A 95 -5.78 -11.49 -12.24
CA PRO A 95 -4.79 -12.38 -11.65
C PRO A 95 -5.44 -13.63 -11.04
N ALA A 96 -4.64 -14.67 -10.89
CA ALA A 96 -5.06 -15.88 -10.19
C ALA A 96 -5.15 -15.63 -8.66
N ILE A 97 -4.34 -14.71 -8.14
CA ILE A 97 -4.30 -14.34 -6.72
C ILE A 97 -4.22 -12.82 -6.60
N TRP A 98 -5.02 -12.26 -5.71
CA TRP A 98 -4.90 -10.87 -5.25
C TRP A 98 -4.59 -10.83 -3.75
N LEU A 99 -3.55 -10.09 -3.37
CA LEU A 99 -3.15 -9.83 -1.98
C LEU A 99 -3.32 -8.32 -1.64
N PRO A 100 -4.54 -7.84 -1.36
CA PRO A 100 -4.73 -6.50 -0.80
C PRO A 100 -4.17 -6.45 0.63
N ASP A 101 -4.10 -5.28 1.24
CA ASP A 101 -3.77 -5.09 2.66
C ASP A 101 -4.89 -5.58 3.60
N HIS A 102 -6.14 -5.39 3.20
CA HIS A 102 -7.35 -5.82 3.93
C HIS A 102 -8.38 -6.46 2.99
N GLU A 103 -9.15 -7.42 3.50
CA GLU A 103 -10.17 -8.14 2.72
C GLU A 103 -11.32 -7.24 2.24
N VAL A 104 -11.60 -6.12 2.93
CA VAL A 104 -12.66 -5.16 2.55
C VAL A 104 -12.58 -4.70 1.10
N TRP A 105 -11.37 -4.64 0.53
CA TRP A 105 -11.15 -4.24 -0.86
C TRP A 105 -11.74 -5.24 -1.87
N THR A 106 -11.87 -6.52 -1.51
CA THR A 106 -12.62 -7.50 -2.32
C THR A 106 -14.11 -7.19 -2.34
N GLY A 107 -14.64 -6.60 -1.26
CA GLY A 107 -15.99 -6.04 -1.19
C GLY A 107 -16.16 -4.82 -2.11
N VAL A 108 -15.20 -3.90 -2.08
CA VAL A 108 -15.19 -2.72 -2.96
C VAL A 108 -15.17 -3.13 -4.44
N LEU A 109 -14.33 -4.10 -4.80
CA LEU A 109 -14.29 -4.63 -6.18
C LEU A 109 -15.60 -5.32 -6.57
N ALA A 110 -16.22 -6.07 -5.65
CA ALA A 110 -17.49 -6.74 -5.90
C ALA A 110 -18.65 -5.76 -6.11
N ASP A 111 -18.66 -4.66 -5.37
CA ASP A 111 -19.62 -3.56 -5.54
C ASP A 111 -19.49 -2.90 -6.93
N GLN A 112 -18.29 -2.93 -7.53
CA GLN A 112 -18.04 -2.52 -8.92
C GLN A 112 -18.38 -3.61 -9.97
N GLY A 113 -18.96 -4.72 -9.55
CA GLY A 113 -19.44 -5.79 -10.43
C GLY A 113 -18.47 -6.96 -10.64
N ASN A 114 -17.35 -7.02 -9.90
CA ASN A 114 -16.41 -8.13 -9.97
C ASN A 114 -16.24 -8.83 -8.61
N ALA A 115 -17.05 -9.86 -8.37
CA ALA A 115 -17.04 -10.62 -7.11
C ALA A 115 -16.02 -11.79 -7.10
N ASN A 116 -15.13 -11.88 -8.09
CA ASN A 116 -14.29 -13.07 -8.30
C ASN A 116 -13.31 -13.37 -7.17
N TYR A 117 -13.00 -12.40 -6.30
CA TYR A 117 -12.01 -12.57 -5.23
C TYR A 117 -12.65 -12.69 -3.84
N GLN A 118 -13.98 -12.84 -3.75
CA GLN A 118 -14.65 -13.03 -2.47
C GLN A 118 -14.64 -14.51 -2.03
N GLY A 119 -14.57 -14.72 -0.71
CA GLY A 119 -14.86 -16.00 -0.06
C GLY A 119 -13.69 -17.00 0.10
N ASP A 120 -12.62 -16.89 -0.69
CA ASP A 120 -11.42 -17.74 -0.57
C ASP A 120 -10.16 -16.90 -0.34
N CYS A 121 -10.14 -16.25 0.83
CA CYS A 121 -9.09 -15.35 1.28
C CYS A 121 -8.44 -15.93 2.56
N VAL A 122 -7.12 -16.06 2.55
CA VAL A 122 -6.35 -16.54 3.72
C VAL A 122 -5.24 -15.55 4.02
N SER A 123 -5.18 -15.03 5.24
CA SER A 123 -4.09 -14.15 5.69
C SER A 123 -2.74 -14.88 5.57
N VAL A 124 -1.77 -14.27 4.88
CA VAL A 124 -0.43 -14.85 4.69
C VAL A 124 0.69 -14.06 5.36
N ALA A 125 0.43 -12.84 5.82
CA ALA A 125 1.38 -12.00 6.54
C ALA A 125 0.65 -10.90 7.30
N GLN A 126 1.28 -10.34 8.33
CA GLN A 126 0.69 -9.24 9.11
C GLN A 126 1.61 -8.02 9.21
N SER A 127 1.03 -6.83 9.19
CA SER A 127 1.75 -5.58 9.40
C SER A 127 0.81 -4.51 9.96
N PRO A 128 0.99 -4.05 11.22
CA PRO A 128 0.12 -3.02 11.76
C PRO A 128 0.35 -1.68 11.06
N LEU A 129 -0.73 -0.90 10.93
CA LEU A 129 -0.65 0.49 10.50
C LEU A 129 -0.08 1.33 11.65
N VAL A 130 0.98 2.09 11.38
CA VAL A 130 1.73 2.86 12.39
C VAL A 130 2.00 4.27 11.92
N ILE A 131 2.32 5.15 12.87
CA ILE A 131 2.88 6.47 12.57
C ILE A 131 4.41 6.33 12.60
N ALA A 132 5.05 6.33 11.44
CA ALA A 132 6.49 6.36 11.32
C ALA A 132 7.01 7.75 11.68
N MET A 133 7.92 7.84 12.66
CA MET A 133 8.56 9.10 13.06
C MET A 133 10.07 8.94 13.10
N TRP A 134 10.80 10.02 12.85
CA TRP A 134 12.25 10.05 13.12
C TRP A 134 12.48 9.82 14.61
N GLN A 135 13.36 8.87 14.96
CA GLN A 135 13.56 8.47 16.36
C GLN A 135 13.84 9.66 17.29
N PRO A 136 14.74 10.62 16.96
CA PRO A 136 14.98 11.75 17.85
C PRO A 136 13.76 12.68 17.99
N ALA A 137 12.89 12.75 16.98
CA ALA A 137 11.63 13.51 17.07
C ALA A 137 10.64 12.80 17.99
N ALA A 138 10.50 11.49 17.85
CA ALA A 138 9.64 10.66 18.71
C ALA A 138 10.10 10.72 20.17
N GLU A 139 11.40 10.59 20.42
CA GLU A 139 12.00 10.67 21.76
C GLU A 139 11.77 12.04 22.41
N ALA A 140 11.86 13.12 21.63
CA ALA A 140 11.55 14.46 22.12
C ALA A 140 10.08 14.66 22.52
N LEU A 141 9.17 13.85 21.98
CA LEU A 141 7.76 13.78 22.37
C LEU A 141 7.50 12.81 23.54
N GLY A 142 8.53 12.10 24.00
CA GLY A 142 8.49 11.21 25.15
C GLY A 142 8.44 9.71 24.80
N TRP A 143 8.50 9.32 23.53
CA TRP A 143 8.62 7.92 23.13
C TRP A 143 9.96 7.32 23.63
N PRO A 144 10.03 6.03 24.00
CA PRO A 144 8.93 5.06 24.08
C PRO A 144 8.15 5.11 25.40
N GLY A 145 8.54 5.97 26.36
CA GLY A 145 7.91 6.03 27.69
C GLY A 145 6.50 6.63 27.71
N ARG A 146 6.15 7.46 26.72
CA ARG A 146 4.82 8.02 26.49
C ARG A 146 4.23 7.41 25.23
N ALA A 147 3.02 6.87 25.34
CA ALA A 147 2.23 6.49 24.18
C ALA A 147 1.71 7.76 23.48
N LEU A 148 1.90 7.82 22.16
CA LEU A 148 1.41 8.90 21.30
C LEU A 148 0.24 8.37 20.50
N GLY A 149 -0.80 9.18 20.33
CA GLY A 149 -2.02 8.80 19.61
C GLY A 149 -2.19 9.47 18.25
N TRP A 150 -3.22 9.06 17.52
CA TRP A 150 -3.65 9.71 16.28
C TRP A 150 -4.00 11.18 16.50
N LEU A 151 -4.77 11.45 17.56
CA LEU A 151 -5.23 12.81 17.87
C LEU A 151 -4.11 13.69 18.46
N ASP A 152 -3.13 13.09 19.15
CA ASP A 152 -1.93 13.79 19.61
C ASP A 152 -1.13 14.33 18.41
N VAL A 153 -0.91 13.49 17.39
CA VAL A 153 -0.16 13.87 16.19
C VAL A 153 -0.90 14.94 15.39
N GLY A 154 -2.23 14.81 15.24
CA GLY A 154 -3.05 15.85 14.61
C GLY A 154 -2.99 17.19 15.35
N SER A 155 -3.09 17.17 16.68
CA SER A 155 -3.01 18.37 17.53
C SER A 155 -1.62 19.01 17.48
N LEU A 156 -0.57 18.21 17.56
CA LEU A 156 0.82 18.66 17.46
C LEU A 156 1.10 19.33 16.11
N ALA A 157 0.52 18.80 15.04
CA ALA A 157 0.69 19.36 13.71
C ALA A 157 -0.07 20.68 13.49
N ALA A 158 -1.16 20.89 14.23
CA ALA A 158 -1.90 22.15 14.25
C ALA A 158 -1.26 23.25 15.13
N ASP A 159 -0.25 22.92 15.94
CA ASP A 159 0.45 23.87 16.83
C ASP A 159 1.96 23.94 16.52
N PRO A 160 2.37 24.85 15.61
CA PRO A 160 3.78 25.10 15.31
C PRO A 160 4.63 25.46 16.52
N THR A 161 4.03 26.10 17.53
CA THR A 161 4.79 26.52 18.73
C THR A 161 5.10 25.32 19.60
N ALA A 162 4.11 24.42 19.80
CA ALA A 162 4.33 23.16 20.47
C ALA A 162 5.33 22.29 19.71
N TRP A 163 5.20 22.18 18.39
CA TRP A 163 6.14 21.42 17.57
C TRP A 163 7.56 21.97 17.67
N ALA A 164 7.76 23.29 17.57
CA ALA A 164 9.08 23.90 17.71
C ALA A 164 9.67 23.69 19.11
N TYR A 165 8.84 23.74 20.15
CA TYR A 165 9.25 23.48 21.53
C TYR A 165 9.78 22.05 21.72
N TYR A 166 9.04 21.04 21.25
CA TYR A 166 9.46 19.64 21.41
C TYR A 166 10.58 19.27 20.43
N SER A 167 10.44 19.59 19.15
CA SER A 167 11.41 19.20 18.11
C SER A 167 12.75 19.94 18.21
N GLY A 168 12.80 21.08 18.92
CA GLY A 168 13.98 21.95 18.95
C GLY A 168 14.31 22.60 17.60
N GLY A 169 13.36 22.60 16.65
CA GLY A 169 13.50 23.18 15.32
C GLY A 169 14.30 22.33 14.31
N GLN A 170 14.85 21.18 14.72
CA GLN A 170 15.68 20.33 13.85
C GLN A 170 14.88 19.56 12.78
N PHE A 171 13.56 19.52 12.92
CA PHE A 171 12.62 18.82 12.03
C PHE A 171 11.66 19.79 11.30
N GLY A 172 12.09 21.06 11.16
CA GLY A 172 11.30 22.13 10.56
C GLY A 172 10.39 22.86 11.56
N ASP A 173 9.91 24.04 11.17
CA ASP A 173 9.09 24.92 12.03
C ASP A 173 7.67 24.39 12.28
N VAL A 174 7.22 23.44 11.48
CA VAL A 174 5.89 22.78 11.58
C VAL A 174 6.04 21.29 11.37
N LEU A 175 5.22 20.49 12.07
CA LEU A 175 5.15 19.06 11.82
C LEU A 175 4.44 18.83 10.49
N ARG A 176 5.21 18.35 9.50
CA ARG A 176 4.70 17.93 8.20
C ARG A 176 4.45 16.43 8.19
N LEU A 177 3.23 16.07 7.81
CA LEU A 177 2.78 14.68 7.71
C LEU A 177 2.76 14.21 6.25
N GLY A 178 2.85 12.89 6.07
CA GLY A 178 2.56 12.23 4.81
C GLY A 178 1.80 10.91 5.03
N HIS A 179 1.01 10.51 4.06
CA HIS A 179 0.44 9.16 3.96
C HIS A 179 0.18 8.85 2.48
N THR A 180 -0.30 7.65 2.15
CA THR A 180 -0.66 7.34 0.76
C THR A 180 -2.01 7.93 0.36
N HIS A 181 -2.23 8.09 -0.94
CA HIS A 181 -3.49 8.66 -1.44
C HIS A 181 -4.70 7.77 -1.07
N PRO A 182 -5.73 8.27 -0.36
CA PRO A 182 -6.84 7.45 0.14
C PRO A 182 -7.68 6.75 -0.95
N GLY A 183 -7.80 7.35 -2.13
CA GLY A 183 -8.46 6.70 -3.27
C GLY A 183 -7.63 5.64 -4.01
N LEU A 184 -6.31 5.57 -3.78
CA LEU A 184 -5.40 4.69 -4.53
C LEU A 184 -4.80 3.59 -3.66
N SER A 185 -4.71 3.78 -2.35
CA SER A 185 -4.02 2.86 -1.44
C SER A 185 -4.81 2.61 -0.16
N GLY A 186 -4.72 1.35 0.28
CA GLY A 186 -5.31 0.84 1.51
C GLY A 186 -4.83 1.54 2.79
N THR A 187 -3.55 1.91 2.86
CA THR A 187 -3.01 2.70 3.98
C THR A 187 -3.66 4.07 4.07
N GLY A 188 -3.90 4.74 2.94
CA GLY A 188 -4.52 6.07 2.91
C GLY A 188 -5.95 6.03 3.44
N THR A 189 -6.75 5.07 2.99
CA THR A 189 -8.10 4.83 3.54
C THR A 189 -8.04 4.49 5.02
N SER A 190 -7.14 3.58 5.42
CA SER A 190 -7.01 3.12 6.80
C SER A 190 -6.56 4.23 7.75
N THR A 191 -5.73 5.17 7.27
CA THR A 191 -5.32 6.36 8.04
C THR A 191 -6.55 7.20 8.43
N LEU A 192 -7.43 7.47 7.46
CA LEU A 192 -8.62 8.26 7.72
C LEU A 192 -9.61 7.53 8.64
N LEU A 193 -9.84 6.24 8.42
CA LEU A 193 -10.70 5.44 9.29
C LEU A 193 -10.14 5.30 10.71
N ALA A 194 -8.82 5.27 10.86
CA ALA A 194 -8.18 5.25 12.17
C ALA A 194 -8.41 6.56 12.92
N LEU A 195 -8.36 7.70 12.22
CA LEU A 195 -8.72 9.00 12.78
C LEU A 195 -10.19 9.07 13.19
N VAL A 196 -11.10 8.50 12.39
CA VAL A 196 -12.53 8.41 12.72
C VAL A 196 -12.73 7.60 14.01
N GLN A 197 -12.18 6.39 14.10
CA GLN A 197 -12.30 5.54 15.29
C GLN A 197 -11.64 6.14 16.53
N ALA A 198 -10.51 6.82 16.37
CA ALA A 198 -9.87 7.56 17.45
C ALA A 198 -10.75 8.71 17.95
N ALA A 199 -11.36 9.49 17.04
CA ALA A 199 -12.26 10.58 17.40
C ALA A 199 -13.55 10.08 18.08
N GLU A 200 -14.10 8.97 17.61
CA GLU A 200 -15.27 8.30 18.23
C GLU A 200 -14.91 7.50 19.50
N SER A 201 -13.62 7.39 19.83
CA SER A 201 -13.12 6.63 20.98
C SER A 201 -13.63 5.17 20.98
N THR A 202 -13.65 4.54 19.82
CA THR A 202 -14.16 3.17 19.62
C THR A 202 -13.17 2.32 18.84
N SER A 203 -13.11 1.03 19.18
CA SER A 203 -12.40 0.03 18.35
C SER A 203 -13.35 -0.75 17.44
N GLN A 204 -14.66 -0.52 17.57
CA GLN A 204 -15.67 -1.16 16.72
C GLN A 204 -15.75 -0.47 15.37
N ALA A 205 -16.12 -1.23 14.35
CA ALA A 205 -16.30 -0.70 13.01
C ALA A 205 -17.33 0.44 13.03
N VAL A 206 -16.92 1.59 12.50
CA VAL A 206 -17.74 2.79 12.46
C VAL A 206 -18.78 2.70 11.34
N SER A 207 -19.86 3.48 11.48
CA SER A 207 -20.88 3.66 10.45
C SER A 207 -20.62 4.91 9.61
N THR A 208 -21.34 5.05 8.50
CA THR A 208 -21.32 6.29 7.70
C THR A 208 -21.81 7.50 8.50
N SER A 209 -22.79 7.32 9.39
CA SER A 209 -23.27 8.39 10.28
C SER A 209 -22.22 8.85 11.29
N ASP A 210 -21.31 7.96 11.71
CA ASP A 210 -20.22 8.34 12.61
C ASP A 210 -19.21 9.23 11.87
N ILE A 211 -18.93 8.93 10.61
CA ILE A 211 -18.04 9.74 9.74
C ILE A 211 -18.59 11.16 9.54
N GLU A 212 -19.91 11.33 9.51
CA GLU A 212 -20.56 12.62 9.33
C GLU A 212 -20.53 13.51 10.59
N GLN A 213 -20.15 12.98 11.76
CA GLN A 213 -20.16 13.76 12.99
C GLN A 213 -19.19 14.96 12.92
N PRO A 214 -19.58 16.16 13.39
CA PRO A 214 -18.71 17.34 13.32
C PRO A 214 -17.35 17.18 13.99
N ILE A 215 -17.28 16.42 15.09
CA ILE A 215 -16.02 16.15 15.80
C ILE A 215 -15.06 15.29 14.96
N VAL A 216 -15.59 14.31 14.24
CA VAL A 216 -14.84 13.46 13.31
C VAL A 216 -14.31 14.30 12.15
N GLN A 217 -15.17 15.09 11.51
CA GLN A 217 -14.77 15.97 10.41
C GLN A 217 -13.67 16.95 10.84
N ALA A 218 -13.79 17.53 12.04
CA ALA A 218 -12.76 18.41 12.59
C ALA A 218 -11.45 17.67 12.87
N SER A 219 -11.50 16.44 13.38
CA SER A 219 -10.32 15.63 13.69
C SER A 219 -9.57 15.19 12.43
N VAL A 220 -10.30 14.69 11.43
CA VAL A 220 -9.75 14.34 10.11
C VAL A 220 -9.19 15.59 9.44
N GLY A 221 -9.94 16.70 9.44
CA GLY A 221 -9.48 17.96 8.85
C GLY A 221 -8.22 18.52 9.51
N ALA A 222 -8.10 18.42 10.84
CA ALA A 222 -6.90 18.85 11.56
C ALA A 222 -5.67 18.05 11.13
N PHE A 223 -5.78 16.71 11.07
CA PHE A 223 -4.70 15.85 10.60
C PHE A 223 -4.35 16.12 9.13
N GLU A 224 -5.34 16.13 8.23
CA GLU A 224 -5.17 16.37 6.79
C GLU A 224 -4.56 17.76 6.50
N SER A 225 -4.83 18.77 7.34
CA SER A 225 -4.25 20.11 7.17
C SER A 225 -2.71 20.11 7.24
N ALA A 226 -2.14 19.15 7.98
CA ALA A 226 -0.70 18.97 8.14
C ALA A 226 -0.08 18.04 7.10
N VAL A 227 -0.91 17.31 6.33
CA VAL A 227 -0.43 16.47 5.24
C VAL A 227 0.12 17.36 4.14
N SER A 228 1.38 17.13 3.81
CA SER A 228 2.13 17.91 2.82
C SER A 228 2.62 17.06 1.65
N TRP A 229 2.46 15.74 1.74
CA TRP A 229 2.85 14.80 0.71
C TRP A 229 1.94 13.59 0.70
N PHE A 230 1.43 13.25 -0.49
CA PHE A 230 0.76 11.98 -0.75
C PHE A 230 1.65 11.12 -1.63
N SER A 231 1.77 9.84 -1.30
CA SER A 231 2.44 8.84 -2.14
C SER A 231 1.43 7.89 -2.78
N SER A 232 1.80 7.27 -3.89
CA SER A 232 1.04 6.15 -4.48
C SER A 232 1.15 4.88 -3.65
N SER A 233 2.30 4.66 -3.01
CA SER A 233 2.59 3.49 -2.16
C SER A 233 3.30 3.87 -0.86
N THR A 234 3.23 3.02 0.16
CA THR A 234 3.95 3.21 1.42
C THR A 234 5.45 2.99 1.26
N ALA A 235 5.86 2.05 0.40
CA ALA A 235 7.27 1.86 0.04
C ALA A 235 7.88 3.14 -0.55
N ASP A 236 7.20 3.78 -1.52
CA ASP A 236 7.65 5.05 -2.10
C ASP A 236 7.65 6.18 -1.06
N LEU A 237 6.69 6.19 -0.14
CA LEU A 237 6.61 7.19 0.93
C LEU A 237 7.81 7.10 1.86
N ALA A 238 8.11 5.89 2.36
CA ALA A 238 9.24 5.64 3.26
C ALA A 238 10.58 5.95 2.59
N GLN A 239 10.76 5.54 1.32
CA GLN A 239 11.95 5.88 0.53
C GLN A 239 12.07 7.39 0.31
N THR A 240 10.96 8.09 0.02
CA THR A 240 10.95 9.55 -0.17
C THR A 240 11.34 10.27 1.13
N MET A 241 10.82 9.84 2.28
CA MET A 241 11.23 10.37 3.58
C MET A 241 12.72 10.20 3.82
N ARG A 242 13.25 8.99 3.56
CA ARG A 242 14.68 8.72 3.70
C ARG A 242 15.54 9.57 2.76
N ALA A 243 15.15 9.66 1.49
CA ALA A 243 15.90 10.38 0.46
C ALA A 243 15.93 11.90 0.69
N ARG A 244 14.82 12.48 1.18
CA ARG A 244 14.70 13.92 1.41
C ARG A 244 15.08 14.36 2.84
N GLY A 245 15.21 13.40 3.75
CA GLY A 245 15.71 13.62 5.10
C GLY A 245 14.69 14.27 6.05
N THR A 246 15.19 14.57 7.25
CA THR A 246 14.41 14.95 8.44
C THR A 246 13.63 16.26 8.32
N SER A 247 14.03 17.14 7.41
CA SER A 247 13.37 18.44 7.18
C SER A 247 12.20 18.37 6.19
N PHE A 248 12.01 17.23 5.52
CA PHE A 248 10.95 17.06 4.53
C PHE A 248 9.60 16.72 5.18
N LEU A 249 9.53 15.58 5.86
CA LEU A 249 8.39 15.11 6.64
C LEU A 249 8.88 14.72 8.04
N GLY A 250 8.16 15.17 9.07
CA GLY A 250 8.45 14.83 10.47
C GLY A 250 7.87 13.47 10.86
N ALA A 251 6.74 13.10 10.25
CA ALA A 251 6.09 11.81 10.43
C ALA A 251 5.33 11.40 9.16
N ALA A 252 5.04 10.10 9.04
CA ALA A 252 4.13 9.60 8.02
C ALA A 252 3.40 8.34 8.48
N VAL A 253 2.24 8.07 7.88
CA VAL A 253 1.48 6.85 8.16
C VAL A 253 1.79 5.79 7.11
N MET A 254 2.20 4.60 7.56
CA MET A 254 2.58 3.45 6.73
C MET A 254 2.45 2.16 7.54
N TYR A 255 2.74 1.00 6.95
CA TYR A 255 2.82 -0.25 7.70
C TYR A 255 4.16 -0.40 8.42
N GLU A 256 4.16 -1.12 9.55
CA GLU A 256 5.36 -1.44 10.34
C GLU A 256 6.48 -2.04 9.49
N SER A 257 6.13 -2.95 8.58
CA SER A 257 7.07 -3.57 7.63
C SER A 257 7.84 -2.55 6.80
N ASP A 258 7.19 -1.48 6.34
CA ASP A 258 7.85 -0.41 5.57
C ASP A 258 8.81 0.40 6.44
N VAL A 259 8.47 0.62 7.72
CA VAL A 259 9.38 1.25 8.69
C VAL A 259 10.62 0.37 8.91
N VAL A 260 10.44 -0.94 9.06
CA VAL A 260 11.55 -1.87 9.29
C VAL A 260 12.44 -1.97 8.05
N GLN A 261 11.83 -2.06 6.87
CA GLN A 261 12.51 -2.23 5.59
C GLN A 261 13.29 -0.98 5.17
N TYR A 262 12.68 0.21 5.29
CA TYR A 262 13.22 1.45 4.73
C TYR A 262 13.65 2.48 5.79
N GLY A 263 13.29 2.26 7.05
CA GLY A 263 13.52 3.19 8.15
C GLY A 263 14.92 3.15 8.76
N ALA A 264 15.76 2.17 8.40
CA ALA A 264 17.17 2.14 8.82
C ALA A 264 17.91 3.40 8.37
N GLY A 265 18.92 3.83 9.14
CA GLY A 265 19.78 4.98 8.81
C GLY A 265 20.03 5.86 10.03
N ASP A 266 20.63 7.03 9.78
CA ASP A 266 20.92 8.02 10.82
C ASP A 266 20.30 9.39 10.46
N PRO A 267 19.30 9.88 11.22
CA PRO A 267 18.58 9.14 12.27
C PRO A 267 17.68 8.03 11.67
N PRO A 268 17.31 7.00 12.45
CA PRO A 268 16.36 5.98 12.02
C PRO A 268 14.90 6.46 12.14
N LEU A 269 14.00 5.78 11.44
CA LEU A 269 12.54 5.86 11.68
C LEU A 269 12.13 4.78 12.68
N VAL A 270 11.14 5.07 13.51
CA VAL A 270 10.54 4.13 14.47
C VAL A 270 9.02 4.06 14.30
N PRO A 271 8.40 2.89 14.53
CA PRO A 271 6.95 2.73 14.47
C PRO A 271 6.31 3.19 15.78
N ILE A 272 5.47 4.23 15.70
CA ILE A 272 4.63 4.64 16.81
C ILE A 272 3.28 3.93 16.67
N TYR A 273 2.90 3.16 17.70
CA TYR A 273 1.61 2.47 17.79
C TYR A 273 0.62 3.35 18.55
N PRO A 274 -0.43 3.88 17.89
CA PRO A 274 -1.37 4.79 18.54
C PRO A 274 -2.13 4.14 19.69
N PHE A 275 -2.23 4.83 20.82
CA PHE A 275 -2.87 4.26 22.01
C PHE A 275 -4.39 4.10 21.86
N GLU A 276 -5.03 4.83 20.96
CA GLU A 276 -6.44 4.66 20.63
C GLU A 276 -6.68 3.30 19.94
N GLY A 277 -5.66 2.76 19.29
CA GLY A 277 -5.69 1.54 18.48
C GLY A 277 -5.32 1.77 17.02
N THR A 278 -5.26 0.70 16.25
CA THR A 278 -4.95 0.76 14.82
C THR A 278 -5.47 -0.46 14.06
N PHE A 279 -5.39 -0.44 12.73
CA PHE A 279 -5.68 -1.58 11.88
C PHE A 279 -4.46 -2.49 11.70
N MET A 280 -4.72 -3.80 11.60
CA MET A 280 -3.73 -4.80 11.21
C MET A 280 -3.94 -5.18 9.74
N ALA A 281 -3.00 -4.83 8.86
CA ALA A 281 -3.02 -5.39 7.51
C ALA A 281 -2.73 -6.89 7.62
N THR A 282 -3.63 -7.71 7.08
CA THR A 282 -3.57 -9.18 7.15
C THR A 282 -3.17 -9.81 5.83
N HIS A 283 -3.01 -8.98 4.79
CA HIS A 283 -2.53 -9.38 3.48
C HIS A 283 -3.17 -10.68 2.96
N PRO A 284 -4.51 -10.77 2.89
CA PRO A 284 -5.16 -12.02 2.52
C PRO A 284 -4.86 -12.41 1.08
N ALA A 285 -4.36 -13.63 0.87
CA ALA A 285 -4.23 -14.24 -0.45
C ALA A 285 -5.59 -14.72 -0.94
N CYS A 286 -6.30 -13.83 -1.63
CA CYS A 286 -7.62 -14.06 -2.20
C CYS A 286 -7.52 -14.69 -3.59
N LEU A 287 -8.05 -15.91 -3.73
CA LEU A 287 -8.01 -16.64 -5.00
C LEU A 287 -9.16 -16.23 -5.93
N ASN A 288 -8.84 -16.06 -7.21
CA ASN A 288 -9.83 -15.80 -8.25
C ASN A 288 -10.72 -17.02 -8.48
N GLN A 289 -11.98 -16.93 -8.11
CA GLN A 289 -13.00 -17.99 -8.24
C GLN A 289 -13.42 -18.25 -9.69
N ALA A 290 -13.13 -17.32 -10.61
CA ALA A 290 -13.34 -17.51 -12.05
C ALA A 290 -12.14 -18.18 -12.73
N ALA A 291 -10.99 -18.34 -12.04
CA ALA A 291 -9.88 -19.11 -12.57
C ALA A 291 -10.21 -20.61 -12.53
N GLU A 292 -10.00 -21.31 -13.64
CA GLU A 292 -10.33 -22.73 -13.78
C GLU A 292 -9.09 -23.61 -13.93
N GLY A 293 -9.26 -24.90 -13.63
CA GLY A 293 -8.28 -25.94 -13.90
C GLY A 293 -6.92 -25.70 -13.25
N GLU A 294 -5.87 -25.77 -14.07
CA GLU A 294 -4.48 -25.75 -13.66
C GLU A 294 -4.08 -24.43 -12.98
N VAL A 295 -4.62 -23.29 -13.45
CA VAL A 295 -4.32 -21.97 -12.88
C VAL A 295 -4.81 -21.91 -11.43
N GLN A 296 -6.03 -22.40 -11.17
CA GLN A 296 -6.59 -22.40 -9.82
C GLN A 296 -5.86 -23.38 -8.89
N ALA A 297 -5.41 -24.53 -9.41
CA ALA A 297 -4.58 -25.46 -8.66
C ALA A 297 -3.21 -24.85 -8.33
N GLY A 298 -2.56 -24.20 -9.30
CA GLY A 298 -1.29 -23.52 -9.09
C GLY A 298 -1.40 -22.35 -8.11
N ALA A 299 -2.50 -21.60 -8.15
CA ALA A 299 -2.78 -20.52 -7.21
C ALA A 299 -2.88 -21.01 -5.76
N ARG A 300 -3.59 -22.14 -5.54
CA ARG A 300 -3.65 -22.79 -4.22
C ARG A 300 -2.27 -23.26 -3.76
N LEU A 301 -1.52 -23.95 -4.62
CA LEU A 301 -0.17 -24.43 -4.29
C LEU A 301 0.79 -23.31 -3.93
N PHE A 302 0.73 -22.18 -4.65
CA PHE A 302 1.55 -21.01 -4.33
C PHE A 302 1.12 -20.36 -3.00
N ARG A 303 -0.19 -20.23 -2.74
CA ARG A 303 -0.68 -19.75 -1.43
C ARG A 303 -0.22 -20.65 -0.29
N ASP A 304 -0.29 -21.97 -0.47
CA ASP A 304 0.16 -22.93 0.54
C ASP A 304 1.68 -22.82 0.77
N TYR A 305 2.46 -22.58 -0.29
CA TYR A 305 3.88 -22.27 -0.18
C TYR A 305 4.14 -20.99 0.63
N LEU A 306 3.38 -19.91 0.40
CA LEU A 306 3.51 -18.67 1.17
C LEU A 306 3.29 -18.88 2.68
N LEU A 307 2.47 -19.85 3.07
CA LEU A 307 2.22 -20.22 4.47
C LEU A 307 3.31 -21.15 5.05
N GLY A 308 4.15 -21.75 4.21
CA GLY A 308 5.23 -22.65 4.62
C GLY A 308 6.39 -21.93 5.32
N ASP A 309 7.17 -22.69 6.09
CA ASP A 309 8.24 -22.17 6.94
C ASP A 309 9.27 -21.32 6.16
N GLU A 310 9.65 -21.75 4.94
CA GLU A 310 10.62 -21.03 4.11
C GLU A 310 10.12 -19.65 3.70
N ALA A 311 8.91 -19.58 3.12
CA ALA A 311 8.34 -18.30 2.71
C ALA A 311 8.06 -17.40 3.92
N GLN A 312 7.62 -17.95 5.04
CA GLN A 312 7.36 -17.18 6.27
C GLN A 312 8.66 -16.63 6.90
N GLN A 313 9.79 -17.34 6.78
CA GLN A 313 11.10 -16.79 7.15
C GLN A 313 11.51 -15.62 6.25
N MET A 314 11.21 -15.70 4.95
CA MET A 314 11.41 -14.55 4.05
C MET A 314 10.49 -13.38 4.37
N ALA A 315 9.24 -13.65 4.79
CA ALA A 315 8.30 -12.62 5.25
C ALA A 315 8.86 -11.89 6.48
N LEU A 316 9.35 -12.65 7.47
CA LEU A 316 10.01 -12.10 8.65
C LEU A 316 11.22 -11.24 8.28
N ALA A 317 12.07 -11.71 7.37
CA ALA A 317 13.24 -10.98 6.90
C ALA A 317 12.88 -9.66 6.20
N ALA A 318 11.70 -9.58 5.58
CA ALA A 318 11.14 -8.37 4.98
C ALA A 318 10.41 -7.46 6.00
N GLY A 319 10.43 -7.79 7.29
CA GLY A 319 9.78 -7.01 8.34
C GLY A 319 8.27 -7.24 8.45
N LEU A 320 7.74 -8.31 7.88
CA LEU A 320 6.34 -8.72 8.09
C LEU A 320 6.26 -9.65 9.31
N ARG A 321 5.16 -9.55 10.07
CA ARG A 321 4.85 -10.51 11.14
C ARG A 321 4.37 -11.83 10.50
N PRO A 322 5.04 -12.96 10.77
CA PRO A 322 4.63 -14.26 10.25
C PRO A 322 3.27 -14.70 10.80
N VAL A 323 2.52 -15.46 10.01
CA VAL A 323 1.25 -16.10 10.41
C VAL A 323 1.41 -17.59 10.72
N ASN A 324 2.58 -18.16 10.43
CA ASN A 324 2.92 -19.54 10.74
C ASN A 324 3.61 -19.63 12.10
N ASP A 325 2.99 -20.33 13.05
CA ASP A 325 3.49 -20.51 14.43
C ASP A 325 4.87 -21.18 14.51
N ASN A 326 5.31 -21.90 13.46
CA ASN A 326 6.65 -22.49 13.40
C ASN A 326 7.75 -21.45 13.14
N VAL A 327 7.38 -20.24 12.71
CA VAL A 327 8.29 -19.13 12.44
C VAL A 327 8.02 -18.01 13.44
N PRO A 328 8.63 -18.06 14.64
CA PRO A 328 8.42 -17.03 15.65
C PRO A 328 8.98 -15.68 15.16
N ALA A 329 8.24 -14.61 15.43
CA ALA A 329 8.71 -13.25 15.17
C ALA A 329 9.97 -12.94 15.99
N GLY A 330 10.89 -12.18 15.40
CA GLY A 330 12.17 -11.79 15.96
C GLY A 330 12.85 -10.78 15.02
N ALA A 331 14.17 -10.59 15.15
CA ALA A 331 14.92 -9.67 14.28
C ALA A 331 14.56 -9.89 12.79
N PRO A 332 14.25 -8.84 12.01
CA PRO A 332 14.39 -7.41 12.33
C PRO A 332 13.21 -6.76 13.09
N LEU A 333 12.18 -7.52 13.47
CA LEU A 333 11.05 -7.07 14.30
C LEU A 333 11.40 -7.06 15.78
N ASP A 334 12.29 -6.15 16.18
CA ASP A 334 12.73 -6.02 17.56
C ASP A 334 12.95 -4.56 17.99
N ALA A 335 13.28 -4.39 19.27
CA ALA A 335 13.49 -3.08 19.89
C ALA A 335 14.63 -2.27 19.23
N SER A 336 15.58 -2.91 18.53
CA SER A 336 16.63 -2.18 17.79
C SER A 336 16.08 -1.43 16.58
N ARG A 337 14.89 -1.81 16.10
CA ARG A 337 14.11 -1.10 15.08
C ARG A 337 12.92 -0.33 15.67
N GLY A 338 12.86 -0.19 16.99
CA GLY A 338 11.74 0.43 17.69
C GLY A 338 10.45 -0.39 17.64
N VAL A 339 10.51 -1.64 17.18
CA VAL A 339 9.34 -2.52 17.09
C VAL A 339 9.03 -3.14 18.44
N ASP A 340 7.75 -3.13 18.79
CA ASP A 340 7.19 -3.84 19.93
C ASP A 340 6.18 -4.89 19.44
N LEU A 341 6.56 -6.16 19.53
CA LEU A 341 5.72 -7.28 19.09
C LEU A 341 4.44 -7.46 19.93
N SER A 342 4.36 -6.84 21.12
CA SER A 342 3.13 -6.81 21.92
C SER A 342 2.15 -5.71 21.50
N GLN A 343 2.61 -4.78 20.65
CA GLN A 343 1.76 -3.74 20.06
C GLN A 343 1.26 -4.16 18.67
N PRO A 344 0.15 -3.59 18.17
CA PRO A 344 -0.75 -2.69 18.88
C PRO A 344 -1.58 -3.44 19.94
N ALA A 345 -1.81 -2.79 21.09
CA ALA A 345 -2.61 -3.37 22.17
C ALA A 345 -4.13 -3.36 21.87
N ILE A 346 -4.58 -2.43 21.02
CA ILE A 346 -5.98 -2.28 20.59
C ILE A 346 -6.01 -2.38 19.07
N LEU A 347 -6.80 -3.33 18.57
CA LEU A 347 -7.07 -3.49 17.15
C LEU A 347 -8.46 -2.95 16.83
N PHE A 348 -8.52 -2.21 15.73
CA PHE A 348 -9.76 -1.74 15.15
C PHE A 348 -10.41 -2.82 14.30
N ASP A 349 -11.73 -2.98 14.44
CA ASP A 349 -12.53 -3.88 13.64
C ASP A 349 -12.55 -3.44 12.18
N SER A 350 -12.63 -4.41 11.27
CA SER A 350 -12.54 -4.13 9.83
C SER A 350 -13.66 -3.19 9.35
N PRO A 351 -13.37 -2.25 8.44
CA PRO A 351 -14.38 -1.35 7.90
C PRO A 351 -15.35 -2.07 6.94
N SER A 352 -16.48 -1.42 6.67
CA SER A 352 -17.40 -1.82 5.60
C SER A 352 -17.07 -1.10 4.28
N VAL A 353 -17.57 -1.63 3.16
CA VAL A 353 -17.47 -0.98 1.84
C VAL A 353 -18.02 0.45 1.88
N ASP A 354 -19.19 0.65 2.50
CA ASP A 354 -19.82 1.96 2.63
C ASP A 354 -18.94 2.97 3.39
N THR A 355 -18.24 2.52 4.44
CA THR A 355 -17.35 3.39 5.21
C THR A 355 -16.06 3.73 4.47
N VAL A 356 -15.57 2.83 3.61
CA VAL A 356 -14.45 3.12 2.71
C VAL A 356 -14.83 4.22 1.73
N TYR A 357 -16.01 4.17 1.11
CA TYR A 357 -16.47 5.24 0.23
C TYR A 357 -16.71 6.54 0.99
N ALA A 358 -17.42 6.50 2.12
CA ALA A 358 -17.74 7.69 2.89
C ALA A 358 -16.48 8.43 3.40
N VAL A 359 -15.44 7.70 3.82
CA VAL A 359 -14.21 8.34 4.27
C VAL A 359 -13.40 8.94 3.11
N GLN A 360 -13.43 8.32 1.93
CA GLN A 360 -12.80 8.86 0.72
C GLN A 360 -13.52 10.14 0.26
N ASP A 361 -14.85 10.18 0.36
CA ASP A 361 -15.65 11.39 0.07
C ASP A 361 -15.37 12.50 1.09
N LEU A 362 -15.30 12.15 2.39
CA LEU A 362 -14.89 13.10 3.43
C LEU A 362 -13.53 13.71 3.08
N TRP A 363 -12.54 12.89 2.72
CA TRP A 363 -11.22 13.37 2.31
C TRP A 363 -11.25 14.29 1.09
N GLN A 364 -12.07 13.96 0.07
CA GLN A 364 -12.23 14.83 -1.09
C GLN A 364 -12.76 16.22 -0.72
N SER A 365 -13.60 16.31 0.31
CA SER A 365 -14.13 17.58 0.83
C SER A 365 -13.18 18.31 1.77
N ALA A 366 -12.31 17.58 2.49
CA ALA A 366 -11.41 18.13 3.49
C ALA A 366 -10.02 18.52 2.94
N ARG A 367 -9.59 17.90 1.83
CA ARG A 367 -8.29 18.21 1.22
C ARG A 367 -8.22 19.68 0.80
N LYS A 368 -7.02 20.27 0.86
CA LYS A 368 -6.80 21.67 0.47
C LYS A 368 -7.27 21.93 -0.95
N ASP A 369 -8.07 22.98 -1.13
CA ASP A 369 -8.45 23.48 -2.45
C ASP A 369 -7.19 23.82 -3.25
N VAL A 370 -7.01 23.13 -4.38
CA VAL A 370 -5.94 23.42 -5.33
C VAL A 370 -6.52 24.23 -6.47
N ASN A 371 -6.15 25.52 -6.54
CA ASN A 371 -6.39 26.34 -7.71
C ASN A 371 -5.26 26.12 -8.72
N LEU A 372 -5.46 25.21 -9.69
CA LEU A 372 -4.49 24.97 -10.76
C LEU A 372 -4.71 25.97 -11.91
N VAL A 373 -3.73 26.83 -12.16
CA VAL A 373 -3.66 27.65 -13.37
C VAL A 373 -2.67 27.00 -14.34
N MET A 374 -3.18 26.41 -15.42
CA MET A 374 -2.35 25.87 -16.49
C MET A 374 -2.23 26.89 -17.62
N VAL A 375 -1.02 27.34 -17.91
CA VAL A 375 -0.73 28.17 -19.09
C VAL A 375 -0.15 27.26 -20.16
N VAL A 376 -0.92 27.03 -21.23
CA VAL A 376 -0.47 26.27 -22.39
C VAL A 376 -0.18 27.25 -23.52
N ASP A 377 1.09 27.40 -23.89
CA ASP A 377 1.46 28.19 -25.07
C ASP A 377 1.17 27.39 -26.34
N VAL A 378 0.25 27.89 -27.16
CA VAL A 378 -0.12 27.33 -28.48
C VAL A 378 0.40 28.19 -29.63
N SER A 379 1.29 29.15 -29.35
CA SER A 379 1.86 30.05 -30.34
C SER A 379 2.62 29.29 -31.44
N GLY A 380 2.75 29.93 -32.61
CA GLY A 380 3.44 29.34 -33.75
C GLY A 380 4.91 28.97 -33.47
N SER A 381 5.55 29.58 -32.46
CA SER A 381 6.91 29.24 -32.01
C SER A 381 7.02 27.89 -31.31
N MET A 382 5.90 27.34 -30.83
CA MET A 382 5.83 25.99 -30.26
C MET A 382 5.69 24.90 -31.34
N ARG A 383 5.61 25.27 -32.63
CA ARG A 383 5.65 24.31 -33.74
C ARG A 383 7.08 23.81 -33.94
N GLY A 384 7.36 22.59 -33.53
CA GLY A 384 8.69 21.99 -33.70
C GLY A 384 8.78 20.63 -33.00
N GLY A 385 9.99 20.06 -33.01
CA GLY A 385 10.29 18.89 -32.19
C GLY A 385 10.33 19.22 -30.70
N LYS A 386 10.37 18.19 -29.86
CA LYS A 386 10.63 18.33 -28.43
C LYS A 386 11.94 19.11 -28.24
N ILE A 387 11.95 20.05 -27.29
CA ILE A 387 13.21 20.69 -26.87
C ILE A 387 14.04 19.61 -26.19
N ASP A 388 15.17 19.25 -26.80
CA ASP A 388 16.15 18.37 -26.16
C ASP A 388 16.83 19.16 -25.04
N SER A 389 16.77 18.63 -23.82
CA SER A 389 17.40 19.19 -22.62
C SER A 389 18.85 18.74 -22.49
#